data_AF-A0A0G3H0X4-F1
#
_entry.id   AF-A0A0G3H0X4-F1
#
_cell.length_a   1.000
_cell.length_b   1.000
_cell.length_c   1.000
_cell.angle_alpha   90.00
_cell.angle_beta   90.00
_cell.angle_gamma   90.00
#
_symmetry.space_group_name_H-M   'P 1'
#
loop_
_entity.id
_entity.type
_entity.pdbx_description
1 polymer ?
#
loop_
_entity_poly.entity_id
_entity_poly.type
_entity_poly.pdbx_seq_one_letter_code
_entity_poly.pdbx_strand_id
1 'polypeptide(L)'
;MCVNGLCCKAMNKTAEHSTATATSFADEAIHAADIQLAQARISATIAPTPLQYCPRLSNLTGCEVYLKREDLQDVRSYKIRGAVNAISQLDDAQRAAGIVAASAGNHAQGVALACRTMGITGHIFVPAATPKQKRDRIMIHGGDNVELVVTGANFDEASQAAHAFAKETGATVVEPFADRDTIIGQGTVAAEILAQLSALGKSPDTVVVPVGGGGLISGVLSYLAELAPRTAVVGVEPQGAASLAAALAADGPVTLESIDPFVDGAAVKRIGDLNYKIIEANLGRLHPMVVSEGAVCTEMIELYQNEGIIAEPAGALSATALHELNLTPGEVVVCIISGGNNDVLRYAEVVERSLVHRGLKHYFLVNFPQEPGQLRSFLSDILGPDDDITLFEYLKRNNRETGTALVGLQLGRASDFDGLIERMEASRITCQHLKPGTPEYEFVVS
;
A
#
# COMPACT_ATOMS: atom_id res chain seq x y z
N MET A 1 -72.83 31.63 -18.95
CA MET A 1 -73.07 30.17 -18.91
C MET A 1 -72.02 29.55 -17.99
N CYS A 2 -72.49 28.76 -17.03
CA CYS A 2 -71.86 27.73 -16.19
C CYS A 2 -70.38 27.80 -15.73
N VAL A 3 -70.24 27.93 -14.39
CA VAL A 3 -69.58 27.07 -13.36
C VAL A 3 -68.29 26.26 -13.67
N ASN A 4 -67.36 26.37 -12.70
CA ASN A 4 -66.37 25.39 -12.13
C ASN A 4 -64.96 25.98 -12.18
N GLY A 5 -64.23 26.26 -11.09
CA GLY A 5 -64.18 25.63 -9.78
C GLY A 5 -63.05 24.59 -9.75
N LEU A 6 -61.86 24.96 -9.24
CA LEU A 6 -61.14 24.14 -8.26
C LEU A 6 -59.96 24.91 -7.64
N CYS A 7 -59.94 24.83 -6.31
CA CYS A 7 -58.95 25.33 -5.36
C CYS A 7 -57.73 24.40 -5.34
N CYS A 8 -56.51 24.94 -5.22
CA CYS A 8 -55.42 24.19 -4.58
C CYS A 8 -54.46 25.11 -3.84
N LYS A 9 -54.07 24.63 -2.67
CA LYS A 9 -53.53 25.34 -1.51
C LYS A 9 -52.06 25.72 -1.67
N ALA A 10 -51.70 26.76 -0.92
CA ALA A 10 -50.36 27.23 -0.62
C ALA A 10 -49.43 26.13 -0.06
N MET A 11 -48.15 26.21 -0.42
CA MET A 11 -47.03 25.78 0.41
C MET A 11 -45.86 26.76 0.21
N ASN A 12 -45.72 27.69 1.16
CA ASN A 12 -44.51 28.45 1.40
C ASN A 12 -43.40 27.47 1.80
N LYS A 13 -42.31 27.39 1.04
CA LYS A 13 -41.03 26.88 1.54
C LYS A 13 -40.14 28.08 1.85
N THR A 14 -40.05 28.40 3.12
CA THR A 14 -39.01 29.24 3.71
C THR A 14 -37.65 28.59 3.44
N ALA A 15 -36.80 29.29 2.70
CA ALA A 15 -35.40 28.92 2.54
C ALA A 15 -34.63 29.42 3.77
N GLU A 16 -34.31 28.51 4.69
CA GLU A 16 -33.31 28.76 5.73
C GLU A 16 -31.93 28.56 5.10
N HIS A 17 -31.17 29.65 4.97
CA HIS A 17 -29.74 29.61 4.67
C HIS A 17 -28.99 29.08 5.89
N SER A 18 -28.59 27.81 5.83
CA SER A 18 -27.57 27.27 6.72
C SER A 18 -26.20 27.82 6.27
N THR A 19 -25.70 28.80 7.02
CA THR A 19 -24.33 29.30 6.87
C THR A 19 -23.37 28.28 7.47
N ALA A 20 -22.86 27.37 6.64
CA ALA A 20 -21.65 26.63 6.96
C ALA A 20 -20.49 27.64 7.06
N THR A 21 -19.95 27.84 8.26
CA THR A 21 -18.74 28.60 8.49
C THR A 21 -17.58 27.91 7.76
N ALA A 22 -17.10 28.53 6.69
CA ALA A 22 -15.85 28.14 6.04
C ALA A 22 -14.71 28.35 7.04
N THR A 23 -14.22 27.26 7.63
CA THR A 23 -12.96 27.23 8.36
C THR A 23 -11.85 27.72 7.43
N SER A 24 -11.06 28.67 7.91
CA SER A 24 -10.02 29.31 7.09
C SER A 24 -8.84 28.34 6.89
N PHE A 25 -8.11 28.47 5.78
CA PHE A 25 -6.95 27.64 5.43
C PHE A 25 -5.86 27.61 6.53
N ALA A 26 -5.80 28.64 7.38
CA ALA A 26 -4.86 28.70 8.50
C ALA A 26 -5.19 27.71 9.64
N ASP A 27 -6.45 27.28 9.78
CA ASP A 27 -6.87 26.32 10.81
C ASP A 27 -6.66 24.85 10.38
N GLU A 28 -6.50 24.59 9.08
CA GLU A 28 -6.28 23.22 8.53
C GLU A 28 -4.80 22.87 8.34
N ALA A 29 -3.89 23.84 8.44
CA ALA A 29 -2.46 23.61 8.28
C ALA A 29 -1.90 22.72 9.41
N ILE A 30 -1.07 21.75 9.04
CA ILE A 30 -0.33 20.91 9.98
C ILE A 30 1.09 21.45 10.07
N HIS A 31 1.45 21.94 11.25
CA HIS A 31 2.75 22.51 11.54
C HIS A 31 3.67 21.49 12.20
N ALA A 32 4.98 21.71 12.15
CA ALA A 32 5.91 20.81 12.79
C ALA A 32 5.80 20.82 14.32
N ALA A 33 5.33 21.93 14.92
CA ALA A 33 5.01 22.00 16.34
C ALA A 33 3.91 21.01 16.75
N ASP A 34 2.86 20.83 15.92
CA ASP A 34 1.82 19.83 16.16
C ASP A 34 2.42 18.42 16.23
N ILE A 35 3.33 18.12 15.31
CA ILE A 35 4.01 16.82 15.21
C ILE A 35 4.99 16.60 16.38
N GLN A 36 5.69 17.64 16.84
CA GLN A 36 6.56 17.55 18.03
C GLN A 36 5.75 17.29 19.30
N LEU A 37 4.59 17.95 19.45
CA LEU A 37 3.66 17.68 20.56
C LEU A 37 3.13 16.24 20.49
N ALA A 38 2.77 15.78 19.30
CA ALA A 38 2.36 14.39 19.08
C ALA A 38 3.48 13.40 19.42
N GLN A 39 4.73 13.65 19.01
CA GLN A 39 5.87 12.82 19.37
C GLN A 39 5.99 12.69 20.89
N ALA A 40 5.90 13.80 21.62
CA ALA A 40 5.96 13.79 23.08
C ALA A 40 4.79 12.96 23.66
N ARG A 41 3.58 13.11 23.12
CA ARG A 41 2.38 12.39 23.55
C ARG A 41 2.47 10.88 23.34
N ILE A 42 2.86 10.46 22.13
CA ILE A 42 2.89 9.03 21.77
C ILE A 42 4.08 8.31 22.39
N SER A 43 5.16 9.01 22.76
CA SER A 43 6.37 8.40 23.31
C SER A 43 6.17 7.65 24.64
N ALA A 44 5.06 7.90 25.35
CA ALA A 44 4.66 7.15 26.53
C ALA A 44 4.11 5.75 26.20
N THR A 45 3.72 5.53 24.95
CA THR A 45 3.07 4.30 24.47
C THR A 45 3.90 3.55 23.45
N ILE A 46 4.55 4.26 22.52
CA ILE A 46 5.31 3.66 21.43
C ILE A 46 6.78 4.07 21.48
N ALA A 47 7.66 3.11 21.23
CA ALA A 47 9.09 3.35 21.18
C ALA A 47 9.51 3.93 19.81
N PRO A 48 10.58 4.75 19.76
CA PRO A 48 11.16 5.19 18.50
C PRO A 48 11.75 4.00 17.75
N THR A 49 11.47 3.91 16.45
CA THR A 49 11.98 2.81 15.64
C THR A 49 13.42 3.08 15.18
N PRO A 50 14.23 2.04 14.92
CA PRO A 50 15.60 2.23 14.42
C PRO A 50 15.67 2.96 13.09
N LEU A 51 16.70 3.80 12.94
CA LEU A 51 17.18 4.30 11.65
C LEU A 51 18.51 3.60 11.33
N GLN A 52 18.48 2.69 10.37
CA GLN A 52 19.58 1.74 10.13
C GLN A 52 20.28 2.03 8.81
N TYR A 53 21.59 2.20 8.82
CA TYR A 53 22.38 2.26 7.59
C TYR A 53 22.28 0.94 6.82
N CYS A 54 22.04 0.99 5.51
CA CYS A 54 21.93 -0.19 4.64
C CYS A 54 23.11 -0.24 3.66
N PRO A 55 24.10 -1.12 3.88
CA PRO A 55 25.27 -1.21 3.00
C PRO A 55 24.93 -1.57 1.55
N ARG A 56 23.99 -2.50 1.32
CA ARG A 56 23.60 -2.95 -0.03
C ARG A 56 23.04 -1.80 -0.86
N LEU A 57 22.04 -1.10 -0.34
CA LEU A 57 21.39 0.01 -1.04
C LEU A 57 22.31 1.23 -1.16
N SER A 58 23.20 1.44 -0.18
CA SER A 58 24.24 2.48 -0.27
C SER A 58 25.23 2.19 -1.39
N ASN A 59 25.69 0.94 -1.52
CA ASN A 59 26.57 0.53 -2.62
C ASN A 59 25.88 0.61 -3.98
N LEU A 60 24.59 0.27 -4.06
CA LEU A 60 23.78 0.34 -5.28
C LEU A 60 23.70 1.78 -5.82
N THR A 61 23.47 2.74 -4.93
CA THR A 61 23.16 4.13 -5.28
C THR A 61 24.37 5.06 -5.23
N GLY A 62 25.47 4.64 -4.58
CA GLY A 62 26.58 5.53 -4.22
C GLY A 62 26.24 6.56 -3.15
N CYS A 63 25.06 6.47 -2.52
CA CYS A 63 24.56 7.35 -1.48
C CYS A 63 24.73 6.71 -0.09
N GLU A 64 24.50 7.47 0.98
CA GLU A 64 24.35 6.94 2.33
C GLU A 64 22.87 6.63 2.60
N VAL A 65 22.47 5.37 2.37
CA VAL A 65 21.09 4.94 2.49
C VAL A 65 20.79 4.44 3.90
N TYR A 66 19.74 5.00 4.51
CA TYR A 66 19.20 4.60 5.80
C TYR A 66 17.78 4.07 5.68
N LEU A 67 17.45 3.04 6.46
CA LEU A 67 16.12 2.45 6.56
C LEU A 67 15.47 2.88 7.87
N LYS A 68 14.33 3.58 7.79
CA LYS A 68 13.47 3.85 8.95
C LYS A 68 12.53 2.67 9.15
N ARG A 69 12.79 1.87 10.19
CA ARG A 69 12.23 0.52 10.43
C ARG A 69 10.85 0.52 11.11
N GLU A 70 9.85 1.11 10.46
CA GLU A 70 8.47 1.11 10.99
C GLU A 70 7.81 -0.28 11.01
N ASP A 71 8.37 -1.25 10.28
CA ASP A 71 8.03 -2.67 10.40
C ASP A 71 8.34 -3.29 11.78
N LEU A 72 9.21 -2.64 12.57
CA LEU A 72 9.56 -3.06 13.94
C LEU A 72 8.71 -2.39 15.03
N GLN A 73 7.73 -1.57 14.66
CA GLN A 73 6.78 -0.99 15.62
C GLN A 73 5.82 -2.08 16.16
N ASP A 74 5.12 -1.82 17.28
CA ASP A 74 4.33 -2.85 18.00
C ASP A 74 3.26 -3.58 17.15
N VAL A 75 2.64 -2.87 16.20
CA VAL A 75 1.68 -3.45 15.23
C VAL A 75 2.32 -3.72 13.87
N ARG A 76 3.66 -3.77 13.84
CA ARG A 76 4.53 -3.99 12.68
C ARG A 76 4.27 -3.03 11.52
N SER A 77 3.86 -1.81 11.84
CA SER A 77 3.72 -0.71 10.88
C SER A 77 3.62 0.64 11.58
N TYR A 78 3.82 1.71 10.80
CA TYR A 78 3.73 3.09 11.29
C TYR A 78 2.33 3.50 11.79
N LYS A 79 1.27 2.77 11.40
CA LYS A 79 -0.13 3.18 11.59
C LYS A 79 -0.51 3.44 13.05
N ILE A 80 0.15 2.79 14.00
CA ILE A 80 -0.09 3.02 15.43
C ILE A 80 0.18 4.47 15.85
N ARG A 81 1.09 5.18 15.17
CA ARG A 81 1.44 6.55 15.54
C ARG A 81 0.23 7.48 15.40
N GLY A 82 -0.43 7.46 14.24
CA GLY A 82 -1.69 8.18 14.03
C GLY A 82 -2.81 7.71 14.94
N ALA A 83 -2.97 6.39 15.12
CA ALA A 83 -4.03 5.86 15.98
C ALA A 83 -3.89 6.29 17.45
N VAL A 84 -2.70 6.14 18.04
CA VAL A 84 -2.43 6.58 19.42
C VAL A 84 -2.56 8.10 19.51
N ASN A 85 -2.07 8.86 18.53
CA ASN A 85 -2.19 10.31 18.55
C ASN A 85 -3.65 10.79 18.52
N ALA A 86 -4.48 10.23 17.63
CA ALA A 86 -5.89 10.59 17.54
C ALA A 86 -6.66 10.20 18.82
N ILE A 87 -6.50 8.97 19.30
CA ILE A 87 -7.28 8.46 20.43
C ILE A 87 -6.84 9.09 21.77
N SER A 88 -5.56 9.43 21.93
CA SER A 88 -5.06 10.04 23.18
C SER A 88 -5.62 11.44 23.43
N GLN A 89 -6.12 12.12 22.40
CA GLN A 89 -6.63 13.49 22.49
C GLN A 89 -8.13 13.56 22.79
N LEU A 90 -8.82 12.42 22.82
CA LEU A 90 -10.27 12.39 23.06
C LEU A 90 -10.61 12.82 24.47
N ASP A 91 -11.71 13.57 24.59
CA ASP A 91 -12.31 13.92 25.87
C ASP A 91 -13.05 12.74 26.51
N ASP A 92 -13.49 12.91 27.76
CA ASP A 92 -14.15 11.84 28.52
C ASP A 92 -15.47 11.39 27.86
N ALA A 93 -16.20 12.28 27.18
CA ALA A 93 -17.46 11.96 26.53
C ALA A 93 -17.21 11.12 25.27
N GLN A 94 -16.23 11.50 24.45
CA GLN A 94 -15.79 10.75 23.28
C GLN A 94 -15.23 9.38 23.67
N ARG A 95 -14.43 9.31 24.73
CA ARG A 95 -13.90 8.05 25.28
C ARG A 95 -15.02 7.13 25.75
N ALA A 96 -16.04 7.67 26.43
CA ALA A 96 -17.19 6.91 26.88
C ALA A 96 -18.08 6.41 25.73
N ALA A 97 -18.21 7.20 24.65
CA ALA A 97 -18.94 6.80 23.45
C ALA A 97 -18.19 5.72 22.63
N GLY A 98 -16.87 5.64 22.78
CA GLY A 98 -16.02 4.63 22.16
C GLY A 98 -15.47 5.04 20.80
N ILE A 99 -14.71 4.13 20.20
CA ILE A 99 -13.98 4.31 18.94
C ILE A 99 -14.59 3.46 17.85
N VAL A 100 -14.54 3.96 16.61
CA VAL A 100 -14.92 3.24 15.41
C VAL A 100 -13.81 3.37 14.37
N ALA A 101 -13.49 2.28 13.68
CA ALA A 101 -12.62 2.31 12.51
C ALA A 101 -13.04 1.26 11.48
N ALA A 102 -12.83 1.55 10.20
CA ALA A 102 -12.99 0.58 9.11
C ALA A 102 -11.63 0.27 8.49
N SER A 103 -11.17 -0.97 8.65
CA SER A 103 -9.95 -1.47 8.00
C SER A 103 -9.78 -2.96 8.28
N ALA A 104 -9.27 -3.70 7.32
CA ALA A 104 -8.87 -5.10 7.50
C ALA A 104 -7.36 -5.28 7.69
N GLY A 105 -6.59 -4.19 7.86
CA GLY A 105 -5.12 -4.21 7.78
C GLY A 105 -4.43 -3.44 8.90
N ASN A 106 -3.33 -2.78 8.56
CA ASN A 106 -2.43 -2.09 9.50
C ASN A 106 -3.13 -1.02 10.34
N HIS A 107 -4.10 -0.30 9.76
CA HIS A 107 -4.87 0.71 10.50
C HIS A 107 -5.71 0.09 11.61
N ALA A 108 -6.45 -0.98 11.31
CA ALA A 108 -7.24 -1.68 12.32
C ALA A 108 -6.38 -2.25 13.45
N GLN A 109 -5.20 -2.80 13.15
CA GLN A 109 -4.28 -3.27 14.19
C GLN A 109 -3.79 -2.11 15.06
N GLY A 110 -3.45 -0.96 14.46
CA GLY A 110 -3.06 0.26 15.17
C GLY A 110 -4.15 0.80 16.10
N VAL A 111 -5.38 0.92 15.60
CA VAL A 111 -6.55 1.34 16.39
C VAL A 111 -6.84 0.33 17.50
N ALA A 112 -6.81 -0.97 17.19
CA ALA A 112 -7.05 -2.02 18.16
C ALA A 112 -6.07 -1.94 19.34
N LEU A 113 -4.77 -1.85 19.06
CA LEU A 113 -3.77 -1.75 20.11
C LEU A 113 -3.92 -0.44 20.92
N ALA A 114 -4.25 0.67 20.26
CA ALA A 114 -4.47 1.95 20.93
C ALA A 114 -5.69 1.90 21.87
N CYS A 115 -6.80 1.29 21.44
CA CYS A 115 -7.98 1.04 22.29
C CYS A 115 -7.63 0.20 23.51
N ARG A 116 -6.88 -0.90 23.33
CA ARG A 116 -6.43 -1.76 24.44
C ARG A 116 -5.57 -0.99 25.43
N THR A 117 -4.58 -0.25 24.94
CA THR A 117 -3.65 0.50 25.78
C THR A 117 -4.34 1.57 26.62
N MET A 118 -5.39 2.21 26.08
CA MET A 118 -6.11 3.29 26.75
C MET A 118 -7.38 2.83 27.48
N GLY A 119 -7.72 1.54 27.42
CA GLY A 119 -8.93 0.99 28.04
C GLY A 119 -10.23 1.52 27.44
N ILE A 120 -10.25 1.86 26.15
CA ILE A 120 -11.42 2.40 25.45
C ILE A 120 -12.04 1.31 24.57
N THR A 121 -13.37 1.22 24.56
CA THR A 121 -14.09 0.29 23.67
C THR A 121 -13.93 0.73 22.21
N GLY A 122 -13.43 -0.17 21.35
CA GLY A 122 -13.31 0.04 19.91
C GLY A 122 -14.17 -0.93 19.11
N HIS A 123 -14.81 -0.43 18.06
CA HIS A 123 -15.57 -1.23 17.09
C HIS A 123 -14.83 -1.18 15.74
N ILE A 124 -14.34 -2.32 15.28
CA ILE A 124 -13.56 -2.42 14.05
C ILE A 124 -14.38 -3.11 12.98
N PHE A 125 -14.73 -2.35 11.95
CA PHE A 125 -15.53 -2.80 10.82
C PHE A 125 -14.64 -3.40 9.75
N VAL A 126 -14.96 -4.64 9.36
CA VAL A 126 -14.23 -5.38 8.32
C VAL A 126 -15.19 -6.02 7.32
N PRO A 127 -14.84 -6.08 6.03
CA PRO A 127 -15.61 -6.80 5.01
C PRO A 127 -15.78 -8.29 5.35
N ALA A 128 -16.90 -8.89 4.93
CA ALA A 128 -17.17 -10.32 5.14
C ALA A 128 -16.09 -11.24 4.52
N ALA A 129 -15.50 -10.82 3.40
CA ALA A 129 -14.43 -11.54 2.71
C ALA A 129 -13.07 -11.46 3.43
N THR A 130 -12.95 -10.73 4.54
CA THR A 130 -11.68 -10.56 5.25
C THR A 130 -11.15 -11.91 5.77
N PRO A 131 -9.94 -12.34 5.38
CA PRO A 131 -9.38 -13.60 5.82
C PRO A 131 -9.32 -13.72 7.34
N LYS A 132 -9.56 -14.94 7.86
CA LYS A 132 -9.55 -15.21 9.30
C LYS A 132 -8.25 -14.75 9.98
N GLN A 133 -7.10 -14.97 9.36
CA GLN A 133 -5.81 -14.55 9.90
C GLN A 133 -5.71 -13.03 10.14
N LYS A 134 -6.24 -12.19 9.23
CA LYS A 134 -6.26 -10.73 9.40
C LYS A 134 -7.18 -10.33 10.55
N ARG A 135 -8.35 -10.96 10.67
CA ARG A 135 -9.29 -10.77 11.78
C ARG A 135 -8.69 -11.16 13.13
N ASP A 136 -8.03 -12.32 13.18
CA ASP A 136 -7.39 -12.83 14.39
C ASP A 136 -6.26 -11.90 14.86
N ARG A 137 -5.47 -11.32 13.95
CA ARG A 137 -4.44 -10.31 14.32
C ARG A 137 -5.04 -9.06 14.95
N ILE A 138 -6.14 -8.54 14.40
CA ILE A 138 -6.85 -7.38 14.98
C ILE A 138 -7.28 -7.71 16.41
N MET A 139 -7.88 -8.88 16.63
CA MET A 139 -8.32 -9.32 17.95
C MET A 139 -7.16 -9.55 18.94
N ILE A 140 -6.01 -10.06 18.48
CA ILE A 140 -4.81 -10.22 19.31
C ILE A 140 -4.31 -8.86 19.83
N HIS A 141 -4.31 -7.83 18.98
CA HIS A 141 -3.91 -6.48 19.38
C HIS A 141 -4.95 -5.79 20.26
N GLY A 142 -6.24 -5.99 19.97
CA GLY A 142 -7.36 -5.35 20.66
C GLY A 142 -7.72 -5.98 22.01
N GLY A 143 -7.56 -7.29 22.18
CA GLY A 143 -8.04 -8.01 23.36
C GLY A 143 -9.53 -7.79 23.61
N ASP A 144 -9.90 -7.66 24.88
CA ASP A 144 -11.30 -7.48 25.30
C ASP A 144 -11.84 -6.06 25.05
N ASN A 145 -10.97 -5.12 24.64
CA ASN A 145 -11.35 -3.73 24.36
C ASN A 145 -11.91 -3.53 22.95
N VAL A 146 -11.86 -4.55 22.10
CA VAL A 146 -12.24 -4.43 20.68
C VAL A 146 -13.31 -5.43 20.32
N GLU A 147 -14.37 -4.94 19.70
CA GLU A 147 -15.35 -5.74 18.99
C GLU A 147 -15.09 -5.67 17.48
N LEU A 148 -15.04 -6.83 16.83
CA LEU A 148 -14.90 -6.92 15.39
C LEU A 148 -16.29 -7.05 14.74
N VAL A 149 -16.68 -6.03 13.97
CA VAL A 149 -17.95 -6.00 13.26
C VAL A 149 -17.74 -6.42 11.81
N VAL A 150 -18.16 -7.64 11.48
CA VAL A 150 -18.03 -8.19 10.12
C VAL A 150 -19.26 -7.82 9.31
N THR A 151 -19.12 -6.91 8.34
CA THR A 151 -20.23 -6.43 7.51
C THR A 151 -19.75 -5.94 6.13
N GLY A 152 -20.66 -5.89 5.17
CA GLY A 152 -20.37 -5.45 3.80
C GLY A 152 -19.61 -6.49 2.97
N ALA A 153 -19.79 -6.41 1.65
CA ALA A 153 -19.09 -7.26 0.69
C ALA A 153 -17.65 -6.77 0.40
N ASN A 154 -17.39 -5.48 0.57
CA ASN A 154 -16.14 -4.81 0.25
C ASN A 154 -15.80 -3.73 1.30
N PHE A 155 -14.63 -3.11 1.15
CA PHE A 155 -14.14 -2.07 2.07
C PHE A 155 -15.08 -0.86 2.14
N ASP A 156 -15.62 -0.40 1.00
CA ASP A 156 -16.46 0.81 0.94
C ASP A 156 -17.75 0.61 1.75
N GLU A 157 -18.39 -0.56 1.63
CA GLU A 157 -19.58 -0.92 2.42
C GLU A 157 -19.28 -1.03 3.92
N ALA A 158 -18.14 -1.63 4.29
CA ALA A 158 -17.71 -1.71 5.69
C ALA A 158 -17.43 -0.31 6.28
N SER A 159 -16.81 0.58 5.50
CA SER A 159 -16.55 1.96 5.88
C SER A 159 -17.84 2.77 6.05
N GLN A 160 -18.79 2.63 5.12
CA GLN A 160 -20.11 3.27 5.24
C GLN A 160 -20.86 2.80 6.50
N ALA A 161 -20.81 1.50 6.81
CA ALA A 161 -21.42 0.95 8.03
C ALA A 161 -20.75 1.51 9.30
N ALA A 162 -19.43 1.65 9.32
CA ALA A 162 -18.68 2.24 10.42
C ALA A 162 -19.12 3.70 10.69
N HIS A 163 -19.21 4.50 9.63
CA HIS A 163 -19.67 5.90 9.72
C HIS A 163 -21.13 6.01 10.19
N ALA A 164 -22.00 5.11 9.72
CA ALA A 164 -23.39 5.06 10.16
C ALA A 164 -23.49 4.73 11.65
N PHE A 165 -22.73 3.73 12.12
CA PHE A 165 -22.67 3.35 13.53
C PHE A 165 -22.14 4.48 14.42
N ALA A 166 -21.08 5.17 14.00
CA ALA A 166 -20.56 6.33 14.71
C ALA A 166 -21.59 7.45 14.84
N LYS A 167 -22.34 7.73 13.77
CA LYS A 167 -23.43 8.71 13.78
C LYS A 167 -24.58 8.34 14.72
N GLU A 168 -24.89 7.05 14.85
CA GLU A 168 -25.96 6.54 15.72
C GLU A 168 -25.55 6.56 17.20
N THR A 169 -24.31 6.16 17.50
CA THR A 169 -23.83 5.94 18.87
C THR A 169 -23.11 7.13 19.48
N GLY A 170 -22.66 8.08 18.65
CA GLY A 170 -21.76 9.16 19.05
C GLY A 170 -20.29 8.74 19.17
N ALA A 171 -19.95 7.50 18.80
CA ALA A 171 -18.58 7.03 18.81
C ALA A 171 -17.70 7.81 17.82
N THR A 172 -16.41 7.93 18.15
CA THR A 172 -15.47 8.70 17.32
C THR A 172 -14.86 7.83 16.23
N VAL A 173 -14.96 8.26 14.97
CA VAL A 173 -14.30 7.59 13.84
C VAL A 173 -12.82 7.96 13.82
N VAL A 174 -11.94 6.97 13.75
CA VAL A 174 -10.51 7.17 13.53
C VAL A 174 -10.18 6.80 12.10
N GLU A 175 -9.97 7.81 11.25
CA GLU A 175 -9.69 7.62 9.83
C GLU A 175 -8.28 7.07 9.58
N PRO A 176 -8.08 6.24 8.53
CA PRO A 176 -6.80 5.62 8.23
C PRO A 176 -5.76 6.59 7.66
N PHE A 177 -6.16 7.75 7.13
CA PHE A 177 -5.23 8.71 6.52
C PHE A 177 -5.76 10.15 6.37
N ALA A 178 -7.05 10.33 6.06
CA ALA A 178 -7.63 11.64 5.74
C ALA A 178 -8.19 12.35 6.98
N ASP A 179 -7.40 12.38 8.05
CA ASP A 179 -7.74 13.05 9.30
C ASP A 179 -6.51 13.78 9.87
N ARG A 180 -6.74 14.96 10.46
CA ARG A 180 -5.67 15.85 10.92
C ARG A 180 -4.81 15.17 11.99
N ASP A 181 -5.43 14.56 13.00
CA ASP A 181 -4.71 13.92 14.10
C ASP A 181 -4.00 12.65 13.67
N THR A 182 -4.61 11.88 12.77
CA THR A 182 -3.93 10.76 12.12
C THR A 182 -2.67 11.25 11.41
N ILE A 183 -2.75 12.26 10.54
CA ILE A 183 -1.61 12.79 9.77
C ILE A 183 -0.51 13.30 10.71
N ILE A 184 -0.87 14.08 11.73
CA ILE A 184 0.07 14.58 12.75
C ILE A 184 0.82 13.44 13.40
N GLY A 185 0.10 12.39 13.83
CA GLY A 185 0.72 11.21 14.42
C GLY A 185 1.65 10.50 13.43
N GLN A 186 1.26 10.33 12.17
CA GLN A 186 2.15 9.71 11.18
C GLN A 186 3.40 10.56 10.88
N GLY A 187 3.29 11.89 10.95
CA GLY A 187 4.41 12.81 10.77
C GLY A 187 5.53 12.65 11.79
N THR A 188 5.26 12.02 12.93
CA THR A 188 6.28 11.71 13.95
C THR A 188 7.39 10.80 13.43
N VAL A 189 7.13 10.03 12.35
CA VAL A 189 8.18 9.29 11.64
C VAL A 189 9.28 10.24 11.13
N ALA A 190 8.92 11.38 10.54
CA ALA A 190 9.87 12.38 10.05
C ALA A 190 10.60 13.08 11.19
N ALA A 191 9.92 13.34 12.31
CA ALA A 191 10.54 13.90 13.52
C ALA A 191 11.64 12.98 14.05
N GLU A 192 11.39 11.67 14.12
CA GLU A 192 12.41 10.70 14.51
C GLU A 192 13.56 10.60 13.51
N ILE A 193 13.27 10.56 12.20
CA ILE A 193 14.31 10.54 11.15
C ILE A 193 15.27 11.73 11.33
N LEU A 194 14.72 12.94 11.45
CA LEU A 194 15.53 14.15 11.55
C LEU A 194 16.35 14.18 12.86
N ALA A 195 15.74 13.79 13.98
CA ALA A 195 16.43 13.71 15.27
C ALA A 195 17.57 12.67 15.24
N GLN A 196 17.32 11.49 14.68
CA GLN A 196 18.29 10.40 14.59
C GLN A 196 19.46 10.75 13.66
N LEU A 197 19.21 11.36 12.49
CA LEU A 197 20.28 11.84 11.61
C LEU A 197 21.07 12.99 12.23
N SER A 198 20.39 13.93 12.91
CA SER A 198 21.06 15.05 13.57
C SER A 198 22.01 14.58 14.67
N ALA A 199 21.64 13.52 15.41
CA ALA A 199 22.52 12.88 16.39
C ALA A 199 23.79 12.26 15.77
N LEU A 200 23.76 11.95 14.47
CA LEU A 200 24.91 11.50 13.69
C LEU A 200 25.66 12.66 12.98
N GLY A 201 25.24 13.92 13.19
CA GLY A 201 25.80 15.08 12.50
C GLY A 201 25.40 15.16 11.02
N LYS A 202 24.30 14.53 10.64
CA LYS A 202 23.79 14.44 9.25
C LYS A 202 22.45 15.15 9.10
N SER A 203 22.07 15.42 7.86
CA SER A 203 20.72 15.87 7.48
C SER A 203 20.28 15.09 6.24
N PRO A 204 18.99 14.76 6.09
CA PRO A 204 18.52 14.02 4.93
C PRO A 204 18.48 14.93 3.69
N ASP A 205 19.06 14.46 2.59
CA ASP A 205 18.90 15.08 1.28
C ASP A 205 17.58 14.62 0.64
N THR A 206 17.26 13.33 0.75
CA THR A 206 16.03 12.73 0.23
C THR A 206 15.35 11.81 1.24
N VAL A 207 14.03 11.91 1.39
CA VAL A 207 13.21 10.94 2.12
C VAL A 207 12.21 10.28 1.17
N VAL A 208 12.28 8.96 1.06
CA VAL A 208 11.43 8.14 0.18
C VAL A 208 10.29 7.52 0.99
N VAL A 209 9.05 7.85 0.61
CA VAL A 209 7.83 7.58 1.38
C VAL A 209 6.85 6.76 0.55
N PRO A 210 6.40 5.58 1.02
CA PRO A 210 5.30 4.86 0.40
C PRO A 210 3.99 5.66 0.46
N VAL A 211 3.23 5.67 -0.63
CA VAL A 211 1.98 6.41 -0.77
C VAL A 211 0.83 5.44 -1.06
N GLY A 212 -0.17 5.49 -0.19
CA GLY A 212 -1.53 5.00 -0.45
C GLY A 212 -2.48 6.18 -0.36
N GLY A 213 -3.33 6.24 0.67
CA GLY A 213 -4.25 7.37 0.89
C GLY A 213 -3.60 8.71 1.29
N GLY A 214 -2.28 8.78 1.44
CA GLY A 214 -1.55 10.04 1.61
C GLY A 214 -1.20 10.44 3.05
N GLY A 215 -1.68 9.72 4.07
CA GLY A 215 -1.50 10.10 5.49
C GLY A 215 -0.05 10.23 5.93
N LEU A 216 0.80 9.25 5.60
CA LEU A 216 2.21 9.26 5.96
C LEU A 216 2.98 10.39 5.25
N ILE A 217 2.86 10.47 3.93
CA ILE A 217 3.57 11.48 3.14
C ILE A 217 3.13 12.90 3.52
N SER A 218 1.85 13.11 3.85
CA SER A 218 1.37 14.42 4.33
C SER A 218 2.08 14.83 5.62
N GLY A 219 2.18 13.93 6.60
CA GLY A 219 2.86 14.21 7.85
C GLY A 219 4.37 14.44 7.67
N VAL A 220 5.00 13.67 6.78
CA VAL A 220 6.42 13.85 6.42
C VAL A 220 6.64 15.21 5.74
N LEU A 221 5.82 15.56 4.75
CA LEU A 221 5.91 16.84 4.04
C LEU A 221 5.73 18.03 4.99
N SER A 222 4.69 17.99 5.83
CA SER A 222 4.41 19.04 6.82
C SER A 222 5.59 19.27 7.77
N TYR A 223 6.20 18.20 8.27
CA TYR A 223 7.33 18.33 9.18
C TYR A 223 8.59 18.88 8.51
N LEU A 224 8.97 18.28 7.37
CA LEU A 224 10.18 18.67 6.65
C LEU A 224 10.07 20.08 6.06
N ALA A 225 8.85 20.54 5.75
CA ALA A 225 8.61 21.90 5.26
C ALA A 225 9.19 22.98 6.15
N GLU A 226 9.09 22.80 7.46
CA GLU A 226 9.53 23.79 8.44
C GLU A 226 10.93 23.47 8.97
N LEU A 227 11.27 22.20 9.16
CA LEU A 227 12.48 21.79 9.89
C LEU A 227 13.66 21.41 8.99
N ALA A 228 13.39 20.99 7.76
CA ALA A 228 14.39 20.61 6.78
C ALA A 228 13.94 20.98 5.35
N PRO A 229 13.72 22.28 5.06
CA PRO A 229 13.04 22.72 3.83
C PRO A 229 13.77 22.39 2.53
N ARG A 230 15.05 22.00 2.59
CA ARG A 230 15.87 21.58 1.46
C ARG A 230 15.77 20.08 1.14
N THR A 231 15.19 19.28 2.04
CA THR A 231 15.04 17.84 1.83
C THR A 231 13.99 17.58 0.75
N ALA A 232 14.37 16.81 -0.26
CA ALA A 232 13.46 16.27 -1.26
C ALA A 232 12.61 15.13 -0.67
N VAL A 233 11.36 15.02 -1.09
CA VAL A 233 10.47 13.92 -0.70
C VAL A 233 10.05 13.17 -1.95
N VAL A 234 10.40 11.88 -2.02
CA VAL A 234 9.93 11.00 -3.10
C VAL A 234 8.71 10.23 -2.61
N GLY A 235 7.56 10.46 -3.24
CA GLY A 235 6.33 9.71 -2.94
C GLY A 235 6.16 8.54 -3.89
N VAL A 236 6.13 7.31 -3.37
CA VAL A 236 6.17 6.09 -4.20
C VAL A 236 4.84 5.34 -4.13
N GLU A 237 4.18 5.18 -5.27
CA GLU A 237 2.96 4.40 -5.43
C GLU A 237 3.20 3.10 -6.20
N PRO A 238 2.42 2.04 -5.95
CA PRO A 238 2.38 0.87 -6.82
C PRO A 238 1.66 1.21 -8.14
N GLN A 239 2.11 0.62 -9.25
CA GLN A 239 1.56 0.85 -10.59
C GLN A 239 0.07 0.58 -10.69
N GLY A 240 -0.41 -0.49 -10.05
CA GLY A 240 -1.80 -0.88 -10.03
C GLY A 240 -2.69 -0.03 -9.12
N ALA A 241 -2.17 0.94 -8.37
CA ALA A 241 -2.99 1.82 -7.51
C ALA A 241 -2.39 3.24 -7.34
N ALA A 242 -1.97 3.86 -8.44
CA ALA A 242 -1.32 5.18 -8.44
C ALA A 242 -2.31 6.37 -8.31
N SER A 243 -2.96 6.48 -7.15
CA SER A 243 -4.01 7.48 -6.87
C SER A 243 -3.51 8.92 -6.76
N LEU A 244 -2.31 9.16 -6.22
CA LEU A 244 -1.67 10.46 -6.16
C LEU A 244 -1.23 10.90 -7.56
N ALA A 245 -0.60 10.02 -8.34
CA ALA A 245 -0.24 10.33 -9.72
C ALA A 245 -1.47 10.75 -10.54
N ALA A 246 -2.59 10.02 -10.40
CA ALA A 246 -3.84 10.38 -11.05
C ALA A 246 -4.41 11.71 -10.55
N ALA A 247 -4.32 11.99 -9.24
CA ALA A 247 -4.78 13.26 -8.67
C ALA A 247 -3.96 14.46 -9.14
N LEU A 248 -2.63 14.32 -9.20
CA LEU A 248 -1.73 15.36 -9.71
C LEU A 248 -1.98 15.64 -11.20
N ALA A 249 -2.25 14.60 -11.99
CA ALA A 249 -2.57 14.76 -13.41
C ALA A 249 -3.92 15.45 -13.66
N ALA A 250 -4.83 15.37 -12.68
CA ALA A 250 -6.18 15.93 -12.76
C ALA A 250 -6.34 17.26 -12.00
N ASP A 251 -5.26 17.81 -11.44
CA ASP A 251 -5.27 18.98 -10.55
C ASP A 251 -6.26 18.85 -9.38
N GLY A 252 -6.43 17.64 -8.85
CA GLY A 252 -7.33 17.37 -7.73
C GLY A 252 -7.59 15.88 -7.50
N PRO A 253 -8.09 15.47 -6.32
CA PRO A 253 -8.32 14.06 -6.05
C PRO A 253 -9.35 13.45 -7.02
N VAL A 254 -9.01 12.32 -7.61
CA VAL A 254 -9.86 11.52 -8.52
C VAL A 254 -9.91 10.07 -8.05
N THR A 255 -11.00 9.37 -8.40
CA THR A 255 -11.19 7.97 -8.04
C THR A 255 -10.82 7.08 -9.23
N LEU A 256 -9.85 6.18 -9.04
CA LEU A 256 -9.49 5.17 -10.03
C LEU A 256 -10.64 4.18 -10.27
N GLU A 257 -10.85 3.79 -11.52
CA GLU A 257 -11.90 2.83 -11.90
C GLU A 257 -11.63 1.44 -11.28
N SER A 258 -10.40 0.96 -11.44
CA SER A 258 -9.91 -0.31 -10.93
C SER A 258 -8.53 -0.15 -10.27
N ILE A 259 -8.17 -1.10 -9.40
CA ILE A 259 -6.85 -1.18 -8.76
C ILE A 259 -6.40 -2.64 -8.63
N ASP A 260 -5.08 -2.89 -8.64
CA ASP A 260 -4.51 -4.18 -8.19
C ASP A 260 -4.41 -4.18 -6.64
N PRO A 261 -5.08 -5.11 -5.95
CA PRO A 261 -5.06 -5.18 -4.49
C PRO A 261 -3.77 -5.76 -3.90
N PHE A 262 -2.80 -6.19 -4.71
CA PHE A 262 -1.58 -6.88 -4.25
C PHE A 262 -0.79 -6.06 -3.23
N VAL A 263 -0.55 -4.78 -3.50
CA VAL A 263 0.13 -3.87 -2.56
C VAL A 263 -0.90 -3.30 -1.58
N ASP A 264 -1.51 -4.18 -0.78
CA ASP A 264 -2.71 -3.91 0.02
C ASP A 264 -2.59 -2.73 1.00
N GLY A 265 -1.39 -2.43 1.51
CA GLY A 265 -1.13 -1.24 2.33
C GLY A 265 -1.17 0.10 1.57
N ALA A 266 -1.08 0.07 0.24
CA ALA A 266 -1.06 1.22 -0.66
C ALA A 266 -2.14 1.17 -1.75
N ALA A 267 -2.96 0.10 -1.81
CA ALA A 267 -4.03 -0.10 -2.78
C ALA A 267 -5.26 0.79 -2.46
N VAL A 268 -5.13 2.09 -2.69
CA VAL A 268 -6.17 3.10 -2.41
C VAL A 268 -6.65 3.72 -3.72
N LYS A 269 -7.96 3.76 -3.95
CA LYS A 269 -8.54 4.26 -5.22
C LYS A 269 -8.50 5.78 -5.37
N ARG A 270 -8.45 6.52 -4.26
CA ARG A 270 -8.56 7.98 -4.23
C ARG A 270 -7.72 8.51 -3.08
N ILE A 271 -6.80 9.42 -3.38
CA ILE A 271 -6.02 10.14 -2.36
C ILE A 271 -6.97 10.94 -1.44
N GLY A 272 -6.67 11.05 -0.15
CA GLY A 272 -7.53 11.81 0.76
C GLY A 272 -7.54 13.32 0.43
N ASP A 273 -8.70 13.97 0.56
CA ASP A 273 -8.84 15.39 0.17
C ASP A 273 -7.93 16.31 1.01
N LEU A 274 -7.87 16.11 2.34
CA LEU A 274 -6.94 16.83 3.22
C LEU A 274 -5.47 16.53 2.87
N ASN A 275 -5.17 15.27 2.55
CA ASN A 275 -3.82 14.85 2.19
C ASN A 275 -3.36 15.53 0.89
N TYR A 276 -4.23 15.59 -0.12
CA TYR A 276 -3.94 16.26 -1.38
C TYR A 276 -3.69 17.75 -1.19
N LYS A 277 -4.49 18.45 -0.38
CA LYS A 277 -4.25 19.87 -0.06
C LYS A 277 -2.84 20.11 0.51
N ILE A 278 -2.39 19.24 1.43
CA ILE A 278 -1.04 19.32 2.01
C ILE A 278 0.01 19.04 0.94
N ILE A 279 -0.21 18.02 0.11
CA ILE A 279 0.70 17.65 -0.98
C ILE A 279 0.82 18.79 -2.01
N GLU A 280 -0.29 19.39 -2.41
CA GLU A 280 -0.37 20.52 -3.34
C GLU A 280 0.44 21.72 -2.83
N ALA A 281 0.35 22.02 -1.53
CA ALA A 281 1.15 23.08 -0.90
C ALA A 281 2.67 22.77 -0.88
N ASN A 282 3.08 21.55 -1.19
CA ASN A 282 4.46 21.09 -1.10
C ASN A 282 5.02 20.52 -2.43
N LEU A 283 4.36 20.78 -3.57
CA LEU A 283 4.79 20.28 -4.88
C LEU A 283 6.24 20.62 -5.25
N GLY A 284 6.75 21.76 -4.77
CA GLY A 284 8.13 22.19 -5.04
C GLY A 284 9.22 21.28 -4.49
N ARG A 285 8.90 20.35 -3.57
CA ARG A 285 9.85 19.35 -3.05
C ARG A 285 9.39 17.90 -3.21
N LEU A 286 8.18 17.70 -3.73
CA LEU A 286 7.62 16.37 -3.93
C LEU A 286 8.03 15.85 -5.32
N HIS A 287 8.57 14.65 -5.34
CA HIS A 287 8.87 13.89 -6.54
C HIS A 287 7.99 12.63 -6.53
N PRO A 288 6.83 12.65 -7.21
CA PRO A 288 5.96 11.47 -7.29
C PRO A 288 6.61 10.42 -8.20
N MET A 289 6.49 9.16 -7.82
CA MET A 289 7.04 8.02 -8.55
C MET A 289 6.07 6.85 -8.47
N VAL A 290 6.01 6.07 -9.54
CA VAL A 290 5.20 4.86 -9.63
C VAL A 290 6.13 3.68 -9.96
N VAL A 291 6.02 2.58 -9.21
CA VAL A 291 6.85 1.38 -9.40
C VAL A 291 6.01 0.14 -9.66
N SER A 292 6.51 -0.80 -10.45
CA SER A 292 5.79 -2.06 -10.71
C SER A 292 5.77 -2.97 -9.49
N GLU A 293 4.68 -3.71 -9.30
CA GLU A 293 4.52 -4.68 -8.21
C GLU A 293 5.57 -5.79 -8.27
N GLY A 294 6.02 -6.17 -9.48
CA GLY A 294 7.08 -7.15 -9.65
C GLY A 294 8.46 -6.67 -9.22
N ALA A 295 8.76 -5.38 -9.42
CA ALA A 295 9.96 -4.74 -8.85
C ALA A 295 9.88 -4.72 -7.32
N VAL A 296 8.71 -4.39 -6.77
CA VAL A 296 8.45 -4.44 -5.32
C VAL A 296 8.67 -5.85 -4.78
N CYS A 297 8.17 -6.88 -5.47
CA CYS A 297 8.40 -8.27 -5.09
C CYS A 297 9.88 -8.64 -5.09
N THR A 298 10.64 -8.15 -6.07
CA THR A 298 12.09 -8.37 -6.14
C THR A 298 12.78 -7.75 -4.93
N GLU A 299 12.47 -6.49 -4.60
CA GLU A 299 13.07 -5.83 -3.43
C GLU A 299 12.62 -6.45 -2.10
N MET A 300 11.38 -6.94 -1.99
CA MET A 300 10.95 -7.72 -0.81
C MET A 300 11.83 -8.95 -0.58
N ILE A 301 12.19 -9.66 -1.65
CA ILE A 301 13.07 -10.84 -1.58
C ILE A 301 14.49 -10.41 -1.19
N GLU A 302 15.02 -9.35 -1.81
CA GLU A 302 16.35 -8.83 -1.49
C GLU A 302 16.46 -8.35 -0.04
N LEU A 303 15.46 -7.61 0.47
CA LEU A 303 15.36 -7.18 1.87
C LEU A 303 15.37 -8.36 2.84
N TYR A 304 14.67 -9.44 2.50
CA TYR A 304 14.65 -10.65 3.29
C TYR A 304 16.00 -11.38 3.25
N GLN A 305 16.57 -11.58 2.07
CA GLN A 305 17.77 -12.39 1.88
C GLN A 305 19.05 -11.72 2.39
N ASN A 306 19.16 -10.39 2.23
CA ASN A 306 20.39 -9.66 2.56
C ASN A 306 20.32 -8.99 3.94
N GLU A 307 19.18 -8.39 4.28
CA GLU A 307 19.02 -7.65 5.54
C GLU A 307 18.23 -8.41 6.62
N GLY A 308 17.62 -9.56 6.29
CA GLY A 308 16.74 -10.27 7.20
C GLY A 308 15.43 -9.51 7.51
N ILE A 309 15.02 -8.60 6.63
CA ILE A 309 13.86 -7.73 6.81
C ILE A 309 12.64 -8.37 6.14
N ILE A 310 11.60 -8.66 6.93
CA ILE A 310 10.31 -9.17 6.44
C ILE A 310 9.39 -7.97 6.20
N ALA A 311 9.51 -7.35 5.03
CA ALA A 311 8.63 -6.29 4.59
C ALA A 311 7.30 -6.85 4.03
N GLU A 312 6.21 -6.11 4.23
CA GLU A 312 5.02 -6.26 3.38
C GLU A 312 5.22 -5.52 2.04
N PRO A 313 4.40 -5.76 1.00
CA PRO A 313 4.59 -5.09 -0.29
C PRO A 313 4.69 -3.57 -0.19
N ALA A 314 3.79 -2.92 0.56
CA ALA A 314 3.84 -1.47 0.77
C ALA A 314 5.12 -1.03 1.53
N GLY A 315 5.61 -1.87 2.43
CA GLY A 315 6.84 -1.64 3.18
C GLY A 315 8.11 -1.67 2.32
N ALA A 316 8.09 -2.31 1.16
CA ALA A 316 9.23 -2.38 0.25
C ALA A 316 9.21 -1.28 -0.84
N LEU A 317 8.11 -0.54 -1.01
CA LEU A 317 7.97 0.51 -2.05
C LEU A 317 9.12 1.51 -2.03
N SER A 318 9.48 2.02 -0.85
CA SER A 318 10.51 3.06 -0.71
C SER A 318 11.91 2.58 -1.08
N ALA A 319 12.26 1.34 -0.75
CA ALA A 319 13.53 0.74 -1.15
C ALA A 319 13.54 0.42 -2.65
N THR A 320 12.40 -0.02 -3.21
CA THR A 320 12.25 -0.36 -4.63
C THR A 320 12.53 0.85 -5.53
N ALA A 321 12.05 2.03 -5.13
CA ALA A 321 12.26 3.26 -5.89
C ALA A 321 13.74 3.61 -6.12
N LEU A 322 14.65 3.18 -5.24
CA LEU A 322 16.08 3.50 -5.36
C LEU A 322 16.72 2.97 -6.65
N HIS A 323 16.15 1.93 -7.27
CA HIS A 323 16.68 1.36 -8.52
C HIS A 323 16.48 2.26 -9.74
N GLU A 324 15.55 3.22 -9.67
CA GLU A 324 15.17 4.10 -10.79
C GLU A 324 15.39 5.59 -10.46
N LEU A 325 15.72 5.92 -9.21
CA LEU A 325 15.98 7.30 -8.78
C LEU A 325 17.37 7.75 -9.23
N ASN A 326 17.41 8.95 -9.84
CA ASN A 326 18.65 9.63 -10.17
C ASN A 326 19.13 10.43 -8.94
N LEU A 327 19.90 9.77 -8.08
CA LEU A 327 20.46 10.35 -6.87
C LEU A 327 21.90 10.84 -7.10
N THR A 328 22.34 11.83 -6.33
CA THR A 328 23.73 12.30 -6.37
C THR A 328 24.58 11.46 -5.42
N PRO A 329 25.70 10.86 -5.86
CA PRO A 329 26.58 10.12 -4.96
C PRO A 329 27.01 10.95 -3.74
N GLY A 330 26.96 10.33 -2.57
CA GLY A 330 27.22 10.96 -1.27
C GLY A 330 26.01 11.64 -0.61
N GLU A 331 24.85 11.71 -1.25
CA GLU A 331 23.60 12.15 -0.61
C GLU A 331 23.18 11.22 0.55
N VAL A 332 22.54 11.78 1.57
CA VAL A 332 21.90 11.02 2.64
C VAL A 332 20.45 10.75 2.26
N VAL A 333 20.11 9.48 2.04
CA VAL A 333 18.79 9.05 1.59
C VAL A 333 18.14 8.17 2.64
N VAL A 334 16.86 8.44 2.95
CA VAL A 334 16.11 7.66 3.93
C VAL A 334 14.93 6.96 3.27
N CYS A 335 14.88 5.63 3.32
CA CYS A 335 13.72 4.83 2.90
C CYS A 335 12.89 4.44 4.13
N ILE A 336 11.59 4.74 4.10
CA ILE A 336 10.67 4.30 5.16
C ILE A 336 10.18 2.89 4.84
N ILE A 337 10.58 1.91 5.67
CA ILE A 337 10.05 0.55 5.64
C ILE A 337 8.74 0.56 6.41
N SER A 338 7.64 0.92 5.74
CA SER A 338 6.39 1.32 6.39
C SER A 338 5.68 0.22 7.18
N GLY A 339 5.92 -1.05 6.83
CA GLY A 339 5.27 -2.16 7.51
C GLY A 339 5.84 -3.53 7.14
N GLY A 340 5.54 -4.51 7.99
CA GLY A 340 6.01 -5.89 7.88
C GLY A 340 4.89 -6.92 8.00
N ASN A 341 3.62 -6.54 7.89
CA ASN A 341 2.48 -7.44 8.07
C ASN A 341 2.19 -8.31 6.84
N ASN A 342 3.22 -8.96 6.31
CA ASN A 342 3.05 -9.96 5.27
C ASN A 342 2.63 -11.33 5.85
N ASP A 343 1.88 -12.09 5.06
CA ASP A 343 1.62 -13.51 5.34
C ASP A 343 2.64 -14.38 4.60
N VAL A 344 3.15 -15.41 5.28
CA VAL A 344 4.17 -16.31 4.71
C VAL A 344 3.64 -17.01 3.47
N LEU A 345 2.35 -17.33 3.43
CA LEU A 345 1.71 -17.97 2.28
C LEU A 345 1.72 -17.11 1.02
N ARG A 346 1.86 -15.78 1.15
CA ARG A 346 1.96 -14.86 0.00
C ARG A 346 3.33 -14.91 -0.68
N TYR A 347 4.36 -15.48 -0.06
CA TYR A 347 5.70 -15.49 -0.67
C TYR A 347 5.79 -16.30 -1.95
N ALA A 348 4.92 -17.31 -2.16
CA ALA A 348 4.85 -18.01 -3.43
C ALA A 348 4.48 -17.04 -4.58
N GLU A 349 3.45 -16.21 -4.37
CA GLU A 349 3.04 -15.17 -5.32
C GLU A 349 4.14 -14.09 -5.49
N VAL A 350 4.78 -13.68 -4.39
CA VAL A 350 5.90 -12.70 -4.43
C VAL A 350 7.05 -13.21 -5.29
N VAL A 351 7.49 -14.45 -5.07
CA VAL A 351 8.57 -15.08 -5.86
C VAL A 351 8.17 -15.16 -7.33
N GLU A 352 6.94 -15.55 -7.61
CA GLU A 352 6.43 -15.63 -8.97
C GLU A 352 6.41 -14.27 -9.68
N ARG A 353 5.80 -13.25 -9.08
CA ARG A 353 5.74 -11.89 -9.65
C ARG A 353 7.15 -11.31 -9.86
N SER A 354 8.10 -11.59 -8.95
CA SER A 354 9.50 -11.18 -9.12
C SER A 354 10.14 -11.87 -10.33
N LEU A 355 9.99 -13.19 -10.47
CA LEU A 355 10.59 -13.92 -11.60
C LEU A 355 10.00 -13.47 -12.95
N VAL A 356 8.69 -13.24 -13.01
CA VAL A 356 8.02 -12.72 -14.21
C VAL A 356 8.55 -11.32 -14.55
N HIS A 357 8.63 -10.41 -13.57
CA HIS A 357 9.15 -9.07 -13.77
C HIS A 357 10.60 -9.05 -14.24
N ARG A 358 11.44 -9.94 -13.71
CA ARG A 358 12.84 -10.08 -14.12
C ARG A 358 13.02 -10.74 -15.49
N GLY A 359 11.95 -11.14 -16.17
CA GLY A 359 12.01 -11.86 -17.44
C GLY A 359 12.60 -13.27 -17.30
N LEU A 360 12.53 -13.86 -16.10
CA LEU A 360 13.02 -15.21 -15.82
C LEU A 360 11.91 -16.25 -15.90
N LYS A 361 10.67 -15.93 -15.54
CA LYS A 361 9.55 -16.87 -15.61
C LYS A 361 8.57 -16.48 -16.71
N HIS A 362 8.22 -17.47 -17.55
CA HIS A 362 7.37 -17.31 -18.73
C HIS A 362 6.37 -18.45 -18.82
N TYR A 363 5.18 -18.17 -19.35
CA TYR A 363 4.10 -19.16 -19.44
C TYR A 363 3.68 -19.39 -20.88
N PHE A 364 3.49 -20.64 -21.26
CA PHE A 364 3.16 -21.04 -22.62
C PHE A 364 1.99 -22.01 -22.64
N LEU A 365 1.08 -21.85 -23.60
CA LEU A 365 0.21 -22.92 -24.03
C LEU A 365 0.95 -23.74 -25.08
N VAL A 366 1.32 -24.96 -24.74
CA VAL A 366 2.10 -25.87 -25.57
C VAL A 366 1.21 -27.00 -26.06
N ASN A 367 1.14 -27.18 -27.37
CA ASN A 367 0.41 -28.27 -27.99
C ASN A 367 1.38 -29.38 -28.42
N PHE A 368 1.43 -30.45 -27.62
CA PHE A 368 2.28 -31.61 -27.91
C PHE A 368 1.60 -32.54 -28.94
N PRO A 369 2.26 -32.84 -30.06
CA PRO A 369 1.77 -33.86 -31.00
C PRO A 369 1.63 -35.23 -30.31
N GLN A 370 0.66 -36.05 -30.72
CA GLN A 370 0.40 -37.40 -30.18
C GLN A 370 1.41 -38.44 -30.69
N GLU A 371 2.69 -38.14 -30.58
CA GLU A 371 3.80 -39.02 -30.97
C GLU A 371 4.68 -39.33 -29.75
N PRO A 372 5.19 -40.57 -29.62
CA PRO A 372 6.12 -40.90 -28.54
C PRO A 372 7.36 -39.99 -28.56
N GLY A 373 7.69 -39.39 -27.42
CA GLY A 373 8.95 -38.64 -27.25
C GLY A 373 8.88 -37.14 -27.49
N GLN A 374 7.71 -36.54 -27.76
CA GLN A 374 7.59 -35.10 -27.99
C GLN A 374 7.98 -34.25 -26.77
N LEU A 375 7.63 -34.67 -25.56
CA LEU A 375 8.09 -34.00 -24.34
C LEU A 375 9.62 -34.08 -24.21
N ARG A 376 10.23 -35.21 -24.61
CA ARG A 376 11.70 -35.35 -24.59
C ARG A 376 12.37 -34.42 -25.59
N SER A 377 11.82 -34.29 -26.80
CA SER A 377 12.32 -33.33 -27.81
C SER A 377 12.16 -31.89 -27.34
N PHE A 378 11.06 -31.55 -26.67
CA PHE A 378 10.91 -30.23 -26.04
C PHE A 378 12.01 -29.95 -25.00
N LEU A 379 12.32 -30.94 -24.16
CA LEU A 379 13.39 -30.82 -23.16
C LEU A 379 14.80 -30.75 -23.78
N SER A 380 15.06 -31.48 -24.88
CA SER A 380 16.42 -31.57 -25.45
C SER A 380 16.72 -30.53 -26.53
N ASP A 381 15.71 -30.11 -27.29
CA ASP A 381 15.89 -29.35 -28.52
C ASP A 381 15.36 -27.91 -28.39
N ILE A 382 14.45 -27.65 -27.44
CA ILE A 382 13.83 -26.33 -27.25
C ILE A 382 14.31 -25.65 -25.97
N LEU A 383 14.35 -26.36 -24.82
CA LEU A 383 14.86 -25.74 -23.59
C LEU A 383 16.37 -25.49 -23.66
N GLY A 384 16.80 -24.37 -23.06
CA GLY A 384 18.20 -24.11 -22.80
C GLY A 384 18.76 -25.06 -21.74
N PRO A 385 20.10 -25.20 -21.66
CA PRO A 385 20.74 -26.13 -20.73
C PRO A 385 20.49 -25.82 -19.25
N ASP A 386 20.16 -24.56 -18.94
CA ASP A 386 19.92 -24.06 -17.58
C ASP A 386 18.44 -23.65 -17.36
N ASP A 387 17.55 -24.04 -18.27
CA ASP A 387 16.12 -23.71 -18.18
C ASP A 387 15.34 -24.83 -17.47
N ASP A 388 14.44 -24.46 -16.57
CA ASP A 388 13.62 -25.37 -15.78
C ASP A 388 12.13 -25.31 -16.17
N ILE A 389 11.46 -26.46 -16.19
CA ILE A 389 9.99 -26.51 -16.20
C ILE A 389 9.50 -26.39 -14.76
N THR A 390 8.85 -25.27 -14.45
CA THR A 390 8.29 -24.97 -13.11
C THR A 390 6.80 -25.27 -13.00
N LEU A 391 6.08 -25.37 -14.12
CA LEU A 391 4.68 -25.77 -14.17
C LEU A 391 4.42 -26.62 -15.42
N PHE A 392 3.63 -27.68 -15.27
CA PHE A 392 3.19 -28.50 -16.40
C PHE A 392 1.79 -29.07 -16.12
N GLU A 393 0.76 -28.48 -16.72
CA GLU A 393 -0.64 -28.85 -16.50
C GLU A 393 -1.41 -29.04 -17.80
N TYR A 394 -2.08 -30.18 -17.98
CA TYR A 394 -2.92 -30.41 -19.15
C TYR A 394 -4.27 -29.70 -19.01
N LEU A 395 -4.57 -28.77 -19.92
CA LEU A 395 -5.88 -28.15 -20.03
C LEU A 395 -6.84 -29.12 -20.73
N LYS A 396 -7.68 -29.81 -19.95
CA LYS A 396 -8.73 -30.67 -20.51
C LYS A 396 -9.77 -29.82 -21.25
N ARG A 397 -9.67 -29.73 -22.58
CA ARG A 397 -10.81 -29.40 -23.44
C ARG A 397 -11.40 -30.68 -24.02
N ASN A 398 -12.73 -30.77 -24.03
CA ASN A 398 -13.55 -31.91 -24.46
C ASN A 398 -13.35 -32.38 -25.93
N ASN A 399 -12.33 -31.95 -26.65
CA ASN A 399 -12.06 -32.37 -28.03
C ASN A 399 -10.79 -33.22 -28.13
N ARG A 400 -10.96 -34.38 -28.75
CA ARG A 400 -10.12 -35.59 -28.66
C ARG A 400 -8.83 -35.59 -29.49
N GLU A 401 -8.33 -34.45 -29.97
CA GLU A 401 -7.24 -34.46 -30.98
C GLU A 401 -5.96 -33.71 -30.58
N THR A 402 -5.97 -32.82 -29.58
CA THR A 402 -4.76 -32.11 -29.11
C THR A 402 -4.88 -31.74 -27.62
N GLY A 403 -3.98 -32.25 -26.78
CA GLY A 403 -3.94 -31.90 -25.36
C GLY A 403 -3.03 -30.70 -25.12
N THR A 404 -3.58 -29.49 -25.14
CA THR A 404 -2.82 -28.28 -24.78
C THR A 404 -2.39 -28.34 -23.32
N ALA A 405 -1.10 -28.19 -23.07
CA ALA A 405 -0.53 -28.06 -21.74
C ALA A 405 -0.18 -26.61 -21.45
N LEU A 406 -0.53 -26.13 -20.26
CA LEU A 406 0.07 -24.94 -19.67
C LEU A 406 1.46 -25.32 -19.15
N VAL A 407 2.48 -24.66 -19.68
CA VAL A 407 3.88 -24.90 -19.33
C VAL A 407 4.47 -23.59 -18.80
N GLY A 408 4.93 -23.61 -17.55
CA GLY A 408 5.70 -22.52 -16.94
C GLY A 408 7.19 -22.84 -17.06
N LEU A 409 7.95 -21.96 -17.67
CA LEU A 409 9.38 -22.08 -17.86
C LEU A 409 10.09 -21.03 -17.03
N GLN A 410 11.15 -21.44 -16.34
CA GLN A 410 12.08 -20.53 -15.68
C GLN A 410 13.42 -20.60 -16.41
N LEU A 411 13.87 -19.46 -16.93
CA LEU A 411 15.14 -19.34 -17.62
C LEU A 411 16.29 -19.18 -16.64
N GLY A 412 17.46 -19.70 -17.01
CA GLY A 412 18.71 -19.41 -16.30
C GLY A 412 19.10 -17.92 -16.39
N ARG A 413 18.83 -17.28 -17.54
CA ARG A 413 19.08 -15.85 -17.77
C ARG A 413 17.96 -15.24 -18.61
N ALA A 414 17.57 -14.02 -18.27
CA ALA A 414 16.52 -13.31 -19.01
C ALA A 414 16.88 -13.06 -20.49
N SER A 415 18.17 -12.91 -20.80
CA SER A 415 18.64 -12.71 -22.18
C SER A 415 18.52 -13.96 -23.06
N ASP A 416 18.23 -15.13 -22.50
CA ASP A 416 18.06 -16.37 -23.26
C ASP A 416 16.63 -16.50 -23.85
N PHE A 417 15.71 -15.59 -23.50
CA PHE A 417 14.31 -15.63 -23.93
C PHE A 417 14.14 -15.60 -25.44
N ASP A 418 14.82 -14.70 -26.16
CA ASP A 418 14.70 -14.61 -27.62
C ASP A 418 15.14 -15.91 -28.30
N GLY A 419 16.24 -16.51 -27.81
CA GLY A 419 16.72 -17.80 -28.30
C GLY A 419 15.75 -18.95 -28.01
N LEU A 420 15.03 -18.91 -26.88
CA LEU A 420 13.96 -19.88 -26.59
C LEU A 420 12.82 -19.74 -27.62
N ILE A 421 12.38 -18.51 -27.90
CA ILE A 421 11.31 -18.25 -28.88
C ILE A 421 11.72 -18.73 -30.27
N GLU A 422 12.94 -18.42 -30.73
CA GLU A 422 13.45 -18.90 -32.02
C GLU A 422 13.43 -20.43 -32.12
N ARG A 423 13.83 -21.14 -31.07
CA ARG A 423 13.79 -22.61 -31.03
C ARG A 423 12.36 -23.15 -31.02
N MET A 424 11.44 -22.49 -30.32
CA MET A 424 10.00 -22.84 -30.35
C MET A 424 9.42 -22.68 -31.75
N GLU A 425 9.68 -21.55 -32.42
CA GLU A 425 9.20 -21.26 -33.79
C GLU A 425 9.79 -22.18 -34.84
N ALA A 426 11.05 -22.60 -34.68
CA ALA A 426 11.71 -23.58 -35.55
C ALA A 426 11.22 -25.03 -35.32
N SER A 427 10.54 -25.28 -34.19
CA SER A 427 10.08 -26.62 -33.82
C SER A 427 8.74 -26.99 -34.48
N ARG A 428 8.39 -28.28 -34.43
CA ARG A 428 7.05 -28.76 -34.81
C ARG A 428 6.02 -28.62 -33.70
N ILE A 429 6.45 -28.19 -32.50
CA ILE A 429 5.59 -28.05 -31.33
C ILE A 429 5.00 -26.63 -31.37
N THR A 430 3.67 -26.53 -31.37
CA THR A 430 3.02 -25.21 -31.35
C THR A 430 3.05 -24.66 -29.92
N CYS A 431 3.74 -23.54 -29.74
CA CYS A 431 3.82 -22.82 -28.47
C CYS A 431 3.17 -21.45 -28.62
N GLN A 432 2.25 -21.10 -27.73
CA GLN A 432 1.70 -19.76 -27.62
C GLN A 432 2.17 -19.16 -26.29
N HIS A 433 2.96 -18.08 -26.36
CA HIS A 433 3.37 -17.33 -25.19
C HIS A 433 2.17 -16.58 -24.57
N LEU A 434 1.93 -16.80 -23.28
CA LEU A 434 0.99 -16.05 -22.47
C LEU A 434 1.71 -14.85 -21.88
N LYS A 435 1.41 -13.64 -22.38
CA LYS A 435 2.07 -12.42 -21.93
C LYS A 435 1.41 -11.91 -20.64
N PRO A 436 2.18 -11.58 -19.59
CA PRO A 436 1.65 -10.96 -18.38
C PRO A 436 0.78 -9.72 -18.70
N GLY A 437 -0.34 -9.57 -17.99
CA GLY A 437 -1.29 -8.47 -18.18
C GLY A 437 -2.24 -8.61 -19.38
N THR A 438 -2.24 -9.74 -20.09
CA THR A 438 -3.33 -10.06 -21.05
C THR A 438 -4.44 -10.87 -20.37
N PRO A 439 -5.70 -10.78 -20.86
CA PRO A 439 -6.80 -11.56 -20.30
C PRO A 439 -6.56 -13.07 -20.32
N GLU A 440 -5.82 -13.59 -21.31
CA GLU A 440 -5.48 -15.01 -21.40
C GLU A 440 -4.49 -15.43 -20.31
N TYR A 441 -3.53 -14.56 -19.96
CA TYR A 441 -2.62 -14.80 -18.86
C TYR A 441 -3.36 -14.83 -17.53
N GLU A 442 -4.18 -13.82 -17.26
CA GLU A 442 -4.96 -13.74 -16.02
C GLU A 442 -5.91 -14.94 -15.89
N PHE A 443 -6.57 -15.35 -16.97
CA PHE A 443 -7.52 -16.46 -16.89
C PHE A 443 -6.87 -17.84 -16.65
N VAL A 444 -5.63 -18.03 -17.09
CA VAL A 444 -4.98 -19.36 -17.14
C VAL A 444 -3.88 -19.51 -16.10
N VAL A 445 -3.22 -18.42 -15.70
CA VAL A 445 -2.07 -18.42 -14.80
C VAL A 445 -2.44 -17.92 -13.39
N SER A 446 -3.35 -16.94 -13.27
CA SER A 446 -3.64 -16.27 -11.99
C SER A 446 -4.69 -16.95 -11.10
#